data_AF-A0A7Z9F9J4-F1
#
_entry.id   AF-A0A7Z9F9J4-F1
#
_cell.length_a   1.000
_cell.length_b   1.000
_cell.length_c   1.000
_cell.angle_alpha   90.00
_cell.angle_beta   90.00
_cell.angle_gamma   90.00
#
_symmetry.space_group_name_H-M   'P 1'
#
loop_
_entity.id
_entity.type
_entity.pdbx_description
1 polymer ?
#
loop_
_entity_poly.entity_id
_entity_poly.type
_entity_poly.pdbx_seq_one_letter_code
_entity_poly.pdbx_strand_id
1 'polypeptide(L)'
;MIDTLLFFFDSWLLNVLLTLSIFLVLLGTVICLAETRCNPEFPKKPIQGIGKGIWWASATITGVGYGDTVLRSFSGRLLGVIWMFIGVLMISSFTATIASSLTSEKIRSQVNRRTDLDHVRVGAVKGENTISLLKGQGVTARGYENLTLALSRMAKGELDAVVHDRPIIQHLIRNNPDLASSIGLSSLDLRKEEYGIAVGMPNDSRQRNALVDQINASLIQIKSSGLYDKILARYLGN
;
A
#
# COMPACT_ATOMS: atom_id res chain seq x y z
N MET A 1 -25.05 -6.40 -8.24
CA MET A 1 -24.53 -6.91 -9.54
C MET A 1 -24.66 -5.89 -10.67
N ILE A 2 -25.70 -5.03 -10.67
CA ILE A 2 -25.84 -3.91 -11.62
C ILE A 2 -24.93 -2.74 -11.24
N ASP A 3 -24.71 -2.49 -9.95
CA ASP A 3 -23.84 -1.38 -9.48
C ASP A 3 -22.35 -1.60 -9.82
N THR A 4 -21.90 -2.85 -9.87
CA THR A 4 -20.55 -3.23 -10.34
C THR A 4 -20.37 -3.03 -11.85
N LEU A 5 -21.45 -3.09 -12.64
CA LEU A 5 -21.41 -2.82 -14.08
C LEU A 5 -21.43 -1.32 -14.40
N LEU A 6 -22.10 -0.51 -13.57
CA LEU A 6 -22.10 0.96 -13.70
C LEU A 6 -20.75 1.60 -13.31
N PHE A 7 -20.00 0.99 -12.39
CA PHE A 7 -18.61 1.38 -12.07
C PHE A 7 -17.65 1.23 -13.27
N PHE A 8 -17.91 0.26 -14.17
CA PHE A 8 -17.15 0.13 -15.42
C PHE A 8 -17.44 1.26 -16.44
N PHE A 9 -18.52 2.02 -16.27
CA PHE A 9 -18.87 3.19 -17.10
C PHE A 9 -18.59 4.51 -16.38
N ASP A 10 -17.66 4.51 -15.43
CA ASP A 10 -17.24 5.74 -14.76
C ASP A 10 -16.51 6.67 -15.74
N SER A 11 -16.61 7.99 -15.52
CA SER A 11 -15.99 9.03 -16.36
C SER A 11 -14.49 8.82 -16.52
N TRP A 12 -13.86 8.17 -15.53
CA TRP A 12 -12.46 7.78 -15.55
C TRP A 12 -12.14 6.75 -16.65
N LEU A 13 -12.92 5.67 -16.76
CA LEU A 13 -12.67 4.62 -17.76
C LEU A 13 -12.87 5.15 -19.18
N LEU A 14 -13.90 5.97 -19.39
CA LEU A 14 -14.14 6.65 -20.66
C LEU A 14 -12.98 7.57 -21.04
N ASN A 15 -12.45 8.35 -20.09
CA ASN A 15 -11.29 9.22 -20.33
C ASN A 15 -10.02 8.41 -20.69
N VAL A 16 -9.80 7.27 -20.04
CA VAL A 16 -8.68 6.36 -20.36
C VAL A 16 -8.82 5.78 -21.77
N LEU A 17 -10.01 5.28 -22.13
CA LEU A 17 -10.28 4.74 -23.46
C LEU A 17 -10.16 5.81 -24.56
N LEU A 18 -10.64 7.02 -24.32
CA LEU A 18 -10.51 8.14 -25.25
C LEU A 18 -9.05 8.53 -25.46
N THR A 19 -8.27 8.64 -24.38
CA THR A 19 -6.84 8.97 -24.46
C THR A 19 -6.07 7.92 -25.26
N LEU A 20 -6.35 6.64 -25.03
CA LEU A 20 -5.73 5.52 -25.74
C LEU A 20 -6.15 5.49 -27.22
N SER A 21 -7.41 5.77 -27.51
CA SER A 21 -7.93 5.86 -28.88
C SER A 21 -7.30 7.01 -29.67
N ILE A 22 -7.15 8.20 -29.05
CA ILE A 22 -6.47 9.35 -29.67
C ILE A 22 -5.01 9.00 -29.99
N PHE A 23 -4.33 8.34 -29.06
CA PHE A 23 -2.94 7.93 -29.26
C PHE A 23 -2.77 6.91 -30.39
N LEU A 24 -3.68 5.93 -30.50
CA LEU A 24 -3.71 4.98 -31.62
C LEU A 24 -3.95 5.66 -32.96
N VAL A 25 -4.88 6.61 -33.02
CA VAL A 25 -5.15 7.37 -34.26
C VAL A 25 -3.95 8.23 -34.65
N LEU A 26 -3.29 8.87 -33.68
CA LEU A 26 -2.08 9.66 -33.92
C LEU A 26 -0.98 8.77 -34.50
N LEU A 27 -0.71 7.62 -33.87
CA LEU A 27 0.31 6.69 -34.33
C LEU A 27 -0.03 6.11 -35.71
N GLY A 28 -1.28 5.70 -35.93
CA GLY A 28 -1.77 5.20 -37.21
C GLY A 28 -1.63 6.25 -38.33
N THR A 29 -1.81 7.53 -38.01
CA THR A 29 -1.60 8.65 -38.95
C THR A 29 -0.12 8.86 -39.27
N VAL A 30 0.76 8.81 -38.27
CA VAL A 30 2.21 8.93 -38.49
C VAL A 30 2.73 7.75 -39.32
N ILE A 31 2.29 6.52 -39.03
CA ILE A 31 2.63 5.31 -39.79
C ILE A 31 2.11 5.42 -41.22
N CYS A 32 0.85 5.83 -41.41
CA CYS A 32 0.28 6.05 -42.72
C CYS A 32 1.13 7.05 -43.52
N LEU A 33 1.50 8.19 -42.94
CA LEU A 33 2.32 9.20 -43.63
C LEU A 33 3.70 8.66 -44.01
N ALA A 34 4.33 7.88 -43.11
CA ALA A 34 5.65 7.29 -43.33
C ALA A 34 5.64 6.18 -44.40
N GLU A 35 4.57 5.39 -44.48
CA GLU A 35 4.48 4.22 -45.37
C GLU A 35 3.83 4.53 -46.73
N THR A 36 2.92 5.51 -46.82
CA THR A 36 2.20 5.84 -48.08
C THR A 36 3.13 6.21 -49.23
N ARG A 37 4.36 6.66 -48.94
CA ARG A 37 5.37 7.03 -49.96
C ARG A 37 6.22 5.86 -50.44
N CYS A 38 6.37 4.80 -49.65
CA CYS A 38 7.36 3.75 -49.89
C CYS A 38 6.76 2.34 -49.98
N ASN A 39 5.49 2.16 -49.58
CA ASN A 39 4.87 0.85 -49.46
C ASN A 39 3.60 0.73 -50.32
N PRO A 40 3.60 -0.15 -51.35
CA PRO A 40 2.43 -0.36 -52.20
C PRO A 40 1.26 -1.07 -51.48
N GLU A 41 1.50 -1.71 -50.33
CA GLU A 41 0.45 -2.38 -49.52
C GLU A 41 -0.41 -1.38 -48.73
N PHE A 42 0.07 -0.14 -48.56
CA PHE A 42 -0.70 0.93 -47.94
C PHE A 42 -1.53 1.67 -49.01
N PRO A 43 -2.86 1.78 -48.82
CA PRO A 43 -3.71 2.45 -49.79
C PRO A 43 -3.39 3.95 -49.86
N LYS A 44 -3.40 4.52 -51.07
CA LYS A 44 -3.19 5.95 -51.31
C LYS A 44 -4.28 6.84 -50.68
N LYS A 45 -5.43 6.27 -50.31
CA LYS A 45 -6.51 6.96 -49.60
C LYS A 45 -6.13 7.10 -48.11
N PRO A 46 -6.03 8.32 -47.56
CA PRO A 46 -5.48 8.56 -46.22
C PRO A 46 -6.30 7.88 -45.12
N ILE A 47 -7.63 7.88 -45.21
CA ILE A 47 -8.52 7.25 -44.22
C ILE A 47 -8.27 5.73 -44.12
N GLN A 48 -8.06 5.06 -45.25
CA GLN A 48 -7.82 3.62 -45.28
C GLN A 48 -6.39 3.28 -44.81
N GLY A 49 -5.42 4.16 -45.05
CA GLY A 49 -4.05 4.00 -44.58
C GLY A 49 -3.92 4.18 -43.07
N ILE A 50 -4.64 5.14 -42.49
CA ILE A 50 -4.73 5.32 -41.02
C ILE A 50 -5.32 4.06 -40.38
N GLY A 51 -6.41 3.52 -40.94
CA GLY A 51 -7.02 2.27 -40.45
C GLY A 51 -6.05 1.09 -40.43
N LYS A 52 -5.24 0.91 -41.49
CA LYS A 52 -4.17 -0.10 -41.51
C LYS A 52 -3.07 0.18 -40.48
N GLY A 53 -2.69 1.43 -40.28
CA GLY A 53 -1.72 1.82 -39.25
C GLY A 53 -2.21 1.52 -37.84
N ILE A 54 -3.49 1.81 -37.54
CA ILE A 54 -4.15 1.48 -36.27
C ILE A 54 -4.20 -0.03 -36.06
N TRP A 55 -4.57 -0.80 -37.10
CA TRP A 55 -4.60 -2.26 -37.05
C TRP A 55 -3.23 -2.84 -36.70
N TRP A 56 -2.18 -2.39 -37.41
CA TRP A 56 -0.80 -2.80 -37.15
C TRP A 56 -0.35 -2.47 -35.72
N ALA A 57 -0.61 -1.24 -35.26
CA ALA A 57 -0.25 -0.79 -33.93
C ALA A 57 -0.94 -1.64 -32.83
N SER A 58 -2.22 -1.95 -33.05
CA SER A 58 -3.04 -2.76 -32.15
C SER A 58 -2.56 -4.23 -32.10
N ALA A 59 -2.26 -4.82 -33.25
CA ALA A 59 -1.73 -6.20 -33.33
C ALA A 59 -0.33 -6.31 -32.70
N THR A 60 0.46 -5.24 -32.75
CA THR A 60 1.81 -5.19 -32.17
C THR A 60 1.77 -5.04 -30.65
N ILE A 61 0.94 -4.14 -30.12
CA ILE A 61 0.85 -3.96 -28.65
C ILE A 61 0.22 -5.17 -27.96
N THR A 62 -0.68 -5.89 -28.63
CA THR A 62 -1.27 -7.13 -28.10
C THR A 62 -0.35 -8.35 -28.25
N GLY A 63 0.79 -8.22 -28.94
CA GLY A 63 1.72 -9.31 -29.18
C GLY A 63 1.22 -10.36 -30.18
N VAL A 64 0.09 -10.13 -30.85
CA VAL A 64 -0.52 -11.11 -31.78
C VAL A 64 0.25 -11.18 -33.10
N GLY A 65 0.63 -10.03 -33.65
CA GLY A 65 1.52 -9.95 -34.82
C GLY A 65 1.08 -10.76 -36.05
N TYR A 66 -0.12 -10.50 -36.58
CA TYR A 66 -0.68 -11.23 -37.74
C TYR A 66 0.20 -11.25 -39.01
N GLY A 67 1.14 -10.29 -39.16
CA GLY A 67 2.07 -10.24 -40.29
C GLY A 67 1.44 -9.84 -41.63
N ASP A 68 0.15 -9.48 -41.62
CA ASP A 68 -0.63 -9.03 -42.77
C ASP A 68 -0.30 -7.60 -43.22
N THR A 69 0.30 -6.83 -42.31
CA THR A 69 0.75 -5.47 -42.52
C THR A 69 2.16 -5.34 -42.00
N VAL A 70 3.10 -4.88 -42.84
CA VAL A 70 4.51 -4.77 -42.47
C VAL A 70 5.04 -3.41 -42.87
N LEU A 71 5.79 -2.77 -41.97
CA LEU A 71 6.44 -1.49 -42.20
C LEU A 71 7.69 -1.70 -43.07
N ARG A 72 7.67 -1.14 -44.28
CA ARG A 72 8.76 -1.29 -45.26
C ARG A 72 9.68 -0.08 -45.27
N SER A 73 9.18 1.10 -44.90
CA SER A 73 9.96 2.33 -44.83
C SER A 73 11.00 2.26 -43.70
N PHE A 74 12.17 2.88 -43.90
CA PHE A 74 13.17 3.01 -42.84
C PHE A 74 12.62 3.78 -41.64
N SER A 75 11.91 4.88 -41.89
CA SER A 75 11.26 5.66 -40.83
C SER A 75 10.12 4.90 -40.15
N GLY A 76 9.36 4.11 -40.92
CA GLY A 76 8.32 3.23 -40.38
C GLY A 76 8.89 2.18 -39.44
N ARG A 77 9.98 1.51 -39.83
CA ARG A 77 10.65 0.51 -38.97
C ARG A 77 11.22 1.11 -37.69
N LEU A 78 11.83 2.29 -37.76
CA LEU A 78 12.36 2.97 -36.56
C LEU A 78 11.21 3.30 -35.58
N LEU A 79 10.10 3.85 -36.09
CA LEU A 79 8.90 4.10 -35.31
C LEU A 79 8.30 2.81 -34.73
N GLY A 80 8.31 1.73 -35.51
CA GLY A 80 7.80 0.43 -35.08
C GLY A 80 8.60 -0.17 -33.93
N VAL A 81 9.93 -0.04 -33.95
CA VAL A 81 10.79 -0.48 -32.82
C VAL A 81 10.47 0.33 -31.56
N ILE A 82 10.35 1.66 -31.67
CA ILE A 82 9.97 2.51 -30.53
C ILE A 82 8.60 2.10 -29.99
N TRP A 83 7.63 1.83 -30.88
CA TRP A 83 6.29 1.36 -30.51
C TRP A 83 6.31 0.03 -29.76
N MET A 84 7.13 -0.93 -30.19
CA MET A 84 7.27 -2.22 -29.52
C MET A 84 7.76 -2.04 -28.07
N PHE A 85 8.76 -1.19 -27.83
CA PHE A 85 9.23 -0.89 -26.47
C PHE A 85 8.14 -0.24 -25.62
N ILE A 86 7.41 0.74 -26.17
CA ILE A 86 6.28 1.37 -25.47
C ILE A 86 5.22 0.34 -25.10
N GLY A 87 4.90 -0.58 -26.02
CA GLY A 87 3.92 -1.64 -25.77
C GLY A 87 4.32 -2.55 -24.60
N VAL A 88 5.58 -3.01 -24.57
CA VAL A 88 6.11 -3.82 -23.47
C VAL A 88 6.06 -3.06 -22.14
N LEU A 89 6.49 -1.80 -22.13
CA LEU A 89 6.45 -0.95 -20.93
C LEU A 89 5.03 -0.72 -20.42
N MET A 90 4.06 -0.56 -21.33
CA MET A 90 2.67 -0.34 -20.99
C MET A 90 2.05 -1.59 -20.33
N ILE A 91 2.21 -2.77 -20.93
CA ILE A 91 1.71 -4.04 -20.36
C ILE A 91 2.39 -4.32 -19.00
N SER A 92 3.71 -4.08 -18.92
CA SER A 92 4.47 -4.28 -17.68
C SER A 92 3.98 -3.35 -16.57
N SER A 93 3.73 -2.08 -16.88
CA SER A 93 3.23 -1.10 -15.90
C SER A 93 1.82 -1.44 -15.42
N PHE A 94 0.95 -1.88 -16.33
CA PHE A 94 -0.39 -2.35 -15.98
C PHE A 94 -0.33 -3.55 -15.03
N THR A 95 0.49 -4.55 -15.37
CA THR A 95 0.71 -5.75 -14.54
C THR A 95 1.29 -5.37 -13.17
N ALA A 96 2.30 -4.49 -13.13
CA ALA A 96 2.90 -4.00 -11.89
C ALA A 96 1.90 -3.25 -11.01
N THR A 97 1.00 -2.47 -11.61
CA THR A 97 -0.04 -1.73 -10.87
C THR A 97 -1.03 -2.70 -10.22
N ILE A 98 -1.49 -3.72 -10.96
CA ILE A 98 -2.38 -4.76 -10.41
C ILE A 98 -1.67 -5.52 -9.29
N ALA A 99 -0.43 -5.97 -9.52
CA ALA A 99 0.35 -6.68 -8.52
C ALA A 99 0.58 -5.82 -7.26
N SER A 100 0.87 -4.53 -7.43
CA SER A 100 1.03 -3.57 -6.34
C SER A 100 -0.27 -3.37 -5.56
N SER A 101 -1.42 -3.28 -6.25
CA SER A 101 -2.73 -3.17 -5.59
C SER A 101 -3.06 -4.42 -4.78
N LEU A 102 -2.86 -5.61 -5.36
CA LEU A 102 -3.10 -6.88 -4.67
C LEU A 102 -2.17 -7.06 -3.47
N THR A 103 -0.91 -6.66 -3.62
CA THR A 103 0.07 -6.69 -2.52
C THR A 103 -0.32 -5.70 -1.43
N SER A 104 -0.74 -4.49 -1.79
CA SER A 104 -1.20 -3.48 -0.83
C SER A 104 -2.44 -3.93 -0.06
N GLU A 105 -3.36 -4.64 -0.71
CA GLU A 105 -4.53 -5.22 -0.05
C GLU A 105 -4.15 -6.35 0.91
N LYS A 106 -3.16 -7.18 0.56
CA LYS A 106 -2.67 -8.26 1.42
C LYS A 106 -1.80 -7.77 2.59
N ILE A 107 -1.09 -6.65 2.42
CA ILE A 107 -0.28 -6.01 3.47
C ILE A 107 -1.13 -5.14 4.40
N ARG A 108 -2.29 -4.66 3.95
CA ARG A 108 -3.25 -4.00 4.84
C ARG A 108 -3.71 -4.98 5.91
N SER A 109 -3.34 -4.72 7.16
CA SER A 109 -4.02 -5.33 8.30
C SER A 109 -5.53 -5.14 8.15
N GLN A 110 -6.35 -6.12 8.52
CA GLN A 110 -7.81 -6.03 8.37
C GLN A 110 -8.42 -4.84 9.13
N VAL A 111 -7.64 -4.18 10.00
CA VAL A 111 -8.04 -3.05 10.83
C VAL A 111 -7.04 -1.91 10.64
N ASN A 112 -7.37 -0.93 9.80
CA ASN A 112 -6.52 0.26 9.60
C ASN A 112 -7.17 1.53 10.13
N ARG A 113 -8.50 1.52 10.30
CA ARG A 113 -9.26 2.60 10.90
C ARG A 113 -9.89 2.13 12.19
N ARG A 114 -10.14 3.09 13.07
CA ARG A 114 -10.80 2.83 14.34
C ARG A 114 -12.21 2.26 14.17
N THR A 115 -12.94 2.66 13.12
CA THR A 115 -14.27 2.11 12.78
C THR A 115 -14.22 0.65 12.36
N ASP A 116 -13.07 0.15 11.88
CA ASP A 116 -12.94 -1.24 11.47
C ASP A 116 -12.98 -2.17 12.69
N LEU A 117 -12.59 -1.66 13.89
CA LEU A 117 -12.66 -2.40 15.15
C LEU A 117 -14.10 -2.75 15.56
N ASP A 118 -15.11 -2.00 15.08
CA ASP A 118 -16.51 -2.25 15.40
C ASP A 118 -17.08 -3.47 14.66
N HIS A 119 -16.42 -3.89 13.57
CA HIS A 119 -16.88 -4.96 12.69
C HIS A 119 -16.09 -6.26 12.83
N VAL A 120 -15.17 -6.33 13.80
CA VAL A 120 -14.24 -7.46 13.94
C VAL A 120 -14.18 -7.95 15.38
N ARG A 121 -13.67 -9.17 15.59
CA ARG A 121 -13.53 -9.76 16.92
C ARG A 121 -12.26 -9.22 17.59
N VAL A 122 -12.43 -8.28 18.51
CA VAL A 122 -11.34 -7.62 19.23
C VAL A 122 -11.05 -8.30 20.58
N GLY A 123 -9.78 -8.58 20.85
CA GLY A 123 -9.28 -9.00 22.16
C GLY A 123 -8.48 -7.91 22.87
N ALA A 124 -8.55 -7.88 24.20
CA ALA A 124 -7.71 -7.03 25.05
C ALA A 124 -7.39 -7.76 26.37
N VAL A 125 -6.38 -7.30 27.10
CA VAL A 125 -6.03 -7.88 28.40
C VAL A 125 -6.99 -7.38 29.49
N LYS A 126 -7.46 -8.30 30.33
CA LYS A 126 -8.43 -8.04 31.39
C LYS A 126 -7.80 -7.20 32.51
N GLY A 127 -8.54 -6.20 33.00
CA GLY A 127 -8.11 -5.35 34.10
C GLY A 127 -7.26 -4.16 33.67
N GLU A 128 -6.97 -4.01 32.38
CA GLU A 128 -6.24 -2.86 31.85
C GLU A 128 -7.17 -1.72 31.39
N ASN A 129 -6.59 -0.52 31.32
CA ASN A 129 -7.23 0.68 30.77
C ASN A 129 -7.76 0.47 29.34
N THR A 130 -7.17 -0.45 28.59
CA THR A 130 -7.50 -0.77 27.19
C THR A 130 -8.96 -1.20 27.01
N ILE A 131 -9.53 -2.01 27.91
CA ILE A 131 -10.94 -2.44 27.80
C ILE A 131 -11.89 -1.26 28.00
N SER A 132 -11.61 -0.43 29.01
CA SER A 132 -12.40 0.77 29.30
C SER A 132 -12.29 1.80 28.17
N LEU A 133 -11.11 1.93 27.58
CA LEU A 133 -10.88 2.74 26.39
C LEU A 133 -11.76 2.23 25.24
N LEU A 134 -11.63 0.97 24.84
CA LEU A 134 -12.40 0.38 23.74
C LEU A 134 -13.91 0.51 23.96
N LYS A 135 -14.38 0.27 25.19
CA LYS A 135 -15.79 0.44 25.56
C LYS A 135 -16.26 1.89 25.41
N GLY A 136 -15.47 2.86 25.86
CA GLY A 136 -15.76 4.29 25.66
C GLY A 136 -15.72 4.71 24.19
N GLN A 137 -15.15 3.88 23.33
CA GLN A 137 -15.06 4.08 21.89
C GLN A 137 -16.13 3.30 21.09
N GLY A 138 -17.03 2.56 21.75
CA GLY A 138 -18.07 1.76 21.09
C GLY A 138 -17.67 0.33 20.72
N VAL A 139 -16.39 -0.04 20.94
CA VAL A 139 -15.84 -1.35 20.58
C VAL A 139 -16.05 -2.34 21.73
N THR A 140 -16.68 -3.48 21.44
CA THR A 140 -16.81 -4.57 22.40
C THR A 140 -15.61 -5.51 22.31
N ALA A 141 -14.69 -5.39 23.26
CA ALA A 141 -13.50 -6.24 23.34
C ALA A 141 -13.68 -7.41 24.33
N ARG A 142 -13.20 -8.59 23.95
CA ARG A 142 -13.12 -9.75 24.83
C ARG A 142 -11.88 -9.66 25.70
N GLY A 143 -12.06 -9.70 27.02
CA GLY A 143 -10.96 -9.69 28.00
C GLY A 143 -10.27 -11.05 28.12
N TYR A 144 -8.95 -11.05 28.04
CA TYR A 144 -8.08 -12.22 28.23
C TYR A 144 -7.15 -12.03 29.43
N GLU A 145 -6.69 -13.12 30.06
CA GLU A 145 -5.85 -13.03 31.27
C GLU A 145 -4.47 -12.41 31.01
N ASN A 146 -3.91 -12.62 29.82
CA ASN A 146 -2.62 -12.06 29.43
C ASN A 146 -2.57 -11.84 27.91
N LEU A 147 -1.61 -11.00 27.48
CA LEU A 147 -1.43 -10.63 26.08
C LEU A 147 -1.03 -11.82 25.21
N THR A 148 -0.16 -12.71 25.71
CA THR A 148 0.29 -13.91 24.99
C THR A 148 -0.88 -14.82 24.63
N LEU A 149 -1.84 -15.01 25.54
CA LEU A 149 -3.05 -15.79 25.29
C LEU A 149 -3.91 -15.11 24.21
N ALA A 150 -4.13 -13.79 24.31
CA ALA A 150 -4.89 -13.05 23.31
C ALA A 150 -4.25 -13.17 21.90
N LEU A 151 -2.93 -12.98 21.79
CA LEU A 151 -2.19 -13.11 20.53
C LEU A 151 -2.23 -14.55 20.00
N SER A 152 -2.10 -15.56 20.86
CA SER A 152 -2.19 -16.97 20.43
C SER A 152 -3.58 -17.32 19.89
N ARG A 153 -4.65 -16.72 20.42
CA ARG A 153 -6.03 -16.88 19.96
C ARG A 153 -6.26 -16.18 18.62
N MET A 154 -5.65 -15.01 18.44
CA MET A 154 -5.62 -14.31 17.15
C MET A 154 -4.87 -15.12 16.08
N ALA A 155 -3.71 -15.70 16.41
CA ALA A 155 -2.97 -16.57 15.48
C ALA A 155 -3.78 -17.81 15.04
N LYS A 156 -4.70 -18.29 15.89
CA LYS A 156 -5.64 -19.39 15.57
C LYS A 156 -6.89 -18.96 14.80
N GLY A 157 -7.04 -17.67 14.50
CA GLY A 157 -8.22 -17.11 13.80
C GLY A 157 -9.48 -17.00 14.68
N GLU A 158 -9.36 -17.11 16.00
CA GLU A 158 -10.47 -16.90 16.94
C GLU A 158 -10.76 -15.40 17.19
N LEU A 159 -9.76 -14.56 16.95
CA LEU A 159 -9.82 -13.11 17.00
C LEU A 159 -9.26 -12.53 15.70
N ASP A 160 -9.76 -11.36 15.34
CA ASP A 160 -9.32 -10.63 14.15
C ASP A 160 -8.35 -9.50 14.52
N ALA A 161 -8.43 -8.99 15.75
CA ALA A 161 -7.52 -7.96 16.26
C ALA A 161 -7.29 -8.10 17.77
N VAL A 162 -6.09 -7.72 18.21
CA VAL A 162 -5.75 -7.57 19.64
C VAL A 162 -5.21 -6.16 19.85
N VAL A 163 -5.73 -5.47 20.86
CA VAL A 163 -5.32 -4.10 21.20
C VAL A 163 -4.50 -4.14 22.48
N HIS A 164 -3.31 -3.56 22.43
CA HIS A 164 -2.39 -3.37 23.55
C HIS A 164 -1.36 -2.28 23.19
N ASP A 165 -0.47 -1.96 24.11
CA ASP A 165 0.63 -1.04 23.91
C ASP A 165 1.58 -1.53 22.81
N ARG A 166 1.82 -0.66 21.82
CA ARG A 166 2.66 -0.97 20.65
C ARG A 166 4.05 -1.48 21.03
N PRO A 167 4.81 -0.88 21.98
CA PRO A 167 6.13 -1.38 22.37
C PRO A 167 6.09 -2.81 22.92
N ILE A 168 5.04 -3.17 23.65
CA ILE A 168 4.90 -4.50 24.27
C ILE A 168 4.61 -5.54 23.19
N ILE A 169 3.66 -5.26 22.29
CA ILE A 169 3.37 -6.14 21.15
C ILE A 169 4.62 -6.32 20.28
N GLN A 170 5.30 -5.23 19.94
CA GLN A 170 6.48 -5.25 19.07
C GLN A 170 7.62 -6.08 19.70
N HIS A 171 7.86 -5.92 21.00
CA HIS A 171 8.83 -6.74 21.73
C HIS A 171 8.46 -8.22 21.73
N LEU A 172 7.18 -8.55 21.97
CA LEU A 172 6.71 -9.93 22.00
C LEU A 172 6.80 -10.61 20.63
N ILE A 173 6.37 -9.94 19.56
CA ILE A 173 6.46 -10.47 18.18
C ILE A 173 7.92 -10.73 17.82
N ARG A 174 8.82 -9.80 18.17
CA ARG A 174 10.25 -9.94 17.88
C ARG A 174 10.88 -11.13 18.59
N ASN A 175 10.48 -11.39 19.83
CA ASN A 175 11.02 -12.50 20.62
C ASN A 175 10.35 -13.85 20.32
N ASN A 176 9.26 -13.89 19.56
CA ASN A 176 8.49 -15.10 19.26
C ASN A 176 8.25 -15.23 17.74
N PRO A 177 9.15 -15.92 17.00
CA PRO A 177 9.08 -16.05 15.55
C PRO A 177 7.76 -16.66 15.04
N ASP A 178 7.19 -17.60 15.80
CA ASP A 178 5.93 -18.25 15.45
C ASP A 178 4.78 -17.23 15.36
N LEU A 179 4.72 -16.28 16.30
CA LEU A 179 3.72 -15.21 16.30
C LEU A 179 3.97 -14.21 15.16
N ALA A 180 5.24 -13.91 14.85
CA ALA A 180 5.60 -12.98 13.78
C ALA A 180 5.17 -13.44 12.38
N SER A 181 5.10 -14.76 12.14
CA SER A 181 4.64 -15.30 10.86
C SER A 181 3.13 -15.17 10.63
N SER A 182 2.33 -15.08 11.70
CA SER A 182 0.86 -15.12 11.64
C SER A 182 0.19 -13.79 12.01
N ILE A 183 0.90 -12.88 12.68
CA ILE A 183 0.35 -11.64 13.22
C ILE A 183 1.12 -10.45 12.65
N GLY A 184 0.39 -9.53 12.01
CA GLY A 184 0.91 -8.24 11.59
C GLY A 184 0.65 -7.14 12.61
N LEU A 185 1.55 -6.17 12.71
CA LEU A 185 1.32 -4.92 13.44
C LEU A 185 0.51 -3.96 12.57
N SER A 186 -0.65 -3.52 13.06
CA SER A 186 -1.42 -2.45 12.42
C SER A 186 -0.71 -1.10 12.57
N SER A 187 -0.96 -0.20 11.62
CA SER A 187 -0.55 1.21 11.70
C SER A 187 -1.53 2.08 12.49
N LEU A 188 -2.61 1.49 13.02
CA LEU A 188 -3.63 2.21 13.79
C LEU A 188 -3.16 2.48 15.21
N ASP A 189 -2.87 3.74 15.52
CA ASP A 189 -2.66 4.22 16.89
C ASP A 189 -3.98 4.79 17.45
N LEU A 190 -4.54 4.14 18.47
CA LEU A 190 -5.81 4.57 19.08
C LEU A 190 -5.66 5.78 20.02
N ARG A 191 -4.51 5.87 20.67
CA ARG A 191 -4.16 6.96 21.58
C ARG A 191 -2.64 7.04 21.69
N LYS A 192 -2.11 8.26 21.63
CA LYS A 192 -0.70 8.50 21.95
C LYS A 192 -0.59 8.61 23.47
N GLU A 193 0.16 7.69 24.06
CA GLU A 193 0.50 7.70 25.48
C GLU A 193 2.01 7.86 25.63
N GLU A 194 2.42 8.64 26.61
CA GLU A 194 3.82 8.84 26.93
C GLU A 194 4.11 8.22 28.30
N TYR A 195 5.13 7.37 28.37
CA TYR A 195 5.57 6.80 29.63
C TYR A 195 6.37 7.83 30.42
N GLY A 196 6.05 7.96 31.71
CA GLY A 196 6.74 8.84 32.65
C GLY A 196 7.38 8.07 33.80
N ILE A 197 8.42 8.67 34.39
CA ILE A 197 9.02 8.17 35.63
C ILE A 197 8.36 8.89 36.79
N ALA A 198 7.66 8.16 37.65
CA ALA A 198 7.08 8.70 38.86
C ALA A 198 8.14 8.80 39.96
N VAL A 199 8.21 9.95 40.62
CA VAL A 199 9.11 10.19 41.77
C VAL A 199 8.27 10.24 43.04
N GLY A 200 8.64 9.45 44.05
CA GLY A 200 7.95 9.43 45.33
C GLY A 200 7.95 10.81 45.99
N MET A 201 6.86 11.18 46.68
CA MET A 201 6.74 12.48 47.35
C MET A 201 7.64 12.52 48.60
N PRO A 202 8.76 13.28 48.62
CA PRO A 202 9.50 13.54 49.85
C PRO A 202 8.74 14.57 50.70
N ASN A 203 9.01 14.60 52.00
CA ASN A 203 8.46 15.62 52.90
C ASN A 203 8.88 17.05 52.48
N ASP A 204 10.00 17.20 51.77
CA ASP A 204 10.46 18.48 51.22
C ASP A 204 10.19 18.58 49.71
N SER A 205 9.31 19.51 49.35
CA SER A 205 8.95 19.80 47.96
C SER A 205 10.11 20.33 47.12
N ARG A 206 11.13 20.95 47.71
CA ARG A 206 12.30 21.46 46.98
C ARG A 206 13.19 20.33 46.47
N GLN A 207 13.43 19.31 47.29
CA GLN A 207 14.23 18.14 46.91
C GLN A 207 13.55 17.35 45.79
N ARG A 208 12.23 17.21 45.86
CA ARG A 208 11.43 16.58 44.79
C ARG A 208 11.62 17.29 43.46
N ASN A 209 11.42 18.61 43.45
CA ASN A 209 11.48 19.39 42.21
C ASN A 209 12.89 19.34 41.62
N ALA A 210 13.93 19.47 42.45
CA ALA A 210 15.31 19.34 42.01
C ALA A 210 15.61 17.96 41.38
N LEU A 211 15.09 16.88 41.97
CA LEU A 211 15.26 15.53 41.44
C LEU A 211 14.49 15.34 40.11
N VAL A 212 13.26 15.84 40.02
CA VAL A 212 12.47 15.79 38.78
C VAL A 212 13.16 16.58 37.67
N ASP A 213 13.68 17.77 37.96
CA ASP A 213 14.42 18.59 37.00
C ASP A 213 15.70 17.88 36.52
N GLN A 214 16.42 17.22 37.44
CA GLN A 214 17.61 16.44 37.11
C GLN A 214 17.27 15.23 36.21
N ILE A 215 16.18 14.51 36.50
CA ILE A 215 15.69 13.39 35.68
C ILE A 215 15.32 13.90 34.29
N ASN A 216 14.55 14.98 34.20
CA ASN A 216 14.10 15.55 32.93
C ASN A 216 15.28 16.03 32.08
N ALA A 217 16.24 16.74 32.69
CA ALA A 217 17.46 17.18 31.99
C ALA A 217 18.26 15.97 31.44
N SER A 218 18.39 14.91 32.24
CA SER A 218 19.08 13.68 31.82
C SER A 218 18.35 12.98 30.68
N LEU A 219 17.02 12.89 30.73
CA LEU A 219 16.21 12.31 29.66
C LEU A 219 16.33 13.10 28.35
N ILE A 220 16.36 14.44 28.42
CA ILE A 220 16.59 15.29 27.24
C ILE A 220 17.96 14.99 26.63
N GLN A 221 19.01 14.86 27.44
CA GLN A 221 20.36 14.55 26.97
C GLN A 221 20.45 13.14 26.33
N ILE A 222 19.76 12.15 26.90
CA ILE A 222 19.71 10.79 26.34
C ILE A 222 18.96 10.77 25.00
N LYS A 223 17.89 11.56 24.87
CA LYS A 223 17.15 11.70 23.61
C LYS A 223 17.96 12.43 22.55
N SER A 224 18.59 13.56 22.89
CA SER A 224 19.36 14.36 21.93
C SER A 224 20.65 13.69 21.45
N SER A 225 21.25 12.82 22.26
CA SER A 225 22.44 12.04 21.89
C SER A 225 22.15 10.85 20.96
N GLY A 226 20.88 10.57 20.64
CA GLY A 226 20.46 9.40 19.87
C GLY A 226 20.64 8.07 20.61
N LEU A 227 21.05 8.10 21.89
CA LEU A 227 21.14 6.90 22.72
C LEU A 227 19.77 6.28 22.96
N TYR A 228 18.73 7.11 23.12
CA TYR A 228 17.35 6.66 23.25
C TYR A 228 16.92 5.79 22.05
N ASP A 229 17.16 6.26 20.83
CA ASP A 229 16.79 5.53 19.61
C ASP A 229 17.56 4.22 19.47
N LYS A 230 18.84 4.20 19.86
CA LYS A 230 19.64 2.96 19.91
C LYS A 230 19.08 1.95 20.91
N ILE A 231 18.59 2.41 22.06
CA ILE A 231 17.94 1.54 23.06
C ILE A 231 16.64 0.99 22.47
N LEU A 232 15.80 1.84 21.87
CA LEU A 232 14.56 1.38 21.22
C LEU A 232 14.83 0.37 20.12
N ALA A 233 15.76 0.65 19.19
CA ALA A 233 16.13 -0.27 18.13
C ALA A 233 16.65 -1.62 18.67
N ARG A 234 17.39 -1.61 19.78
CA ARG A 234 17.90 -2.83 20.41
C ARG A 234 16.78 -3.72 20.96
N TYR A 235 15.77 -3.14 21.61
CA TYR A 235 14.72 -3.89 22.33
C TYR A 235 13.46 -4.13 21.50
N LEU A 236 13.07 -3.18 20.66
CA LEU A 236 11.85 -3.19 19.85
C LEU A 236 12.13 -3.46 18.37
N GLY A 237 13.35 -3.23 17.89
CA GLY A 237 13.65 -3.23 16.45
C GLY A 237 13.33 -1.89 15.79
N ASN A 238 13.55 -1.82 14.49
CA ASN A 238 13.27 -0.63 13.67
C ASN A 238 11.84 -0.66 13.14
#